data_AF-A0A1F7K9Z1-F1
#
_entry.id   AF-A0A1F7K9Z1-F1
#
_cell.length_a   1.000
_cell.length_b   1.000
_cell.length_c   1.000
_cell.angle_alpha   90.00
_cell.angle_beta   90.00
_cell.angle_gamma   90.00
#
_symmetry.space_group_name_H-M   'P 1'
#
loop_
_entity.id
_entity.type
_entity.pdbx_description
1 polymer ?
#
loop_
_entity_poly.entity_id
_entity_poly.type
_entity_poly.pdbx_seq_one_letter_code
_entity_poly.pdbx_strand_id
1 'polypeptide(L)' 'MKNKLNFSQSSLKALKYSTYGLYSIVPIFLGLTLGIVLDSIFHTRPILVLVFLFLGVVSSFYNLFVLVKESVKNDRKQNR' A
#
# COMPACT_ATOMS: atom_id res chain seq x y z
N MET A 1 -33.24 -13.65 -17.23
CA MET A 1 -32.25 -14.17 -16.25
C MET A 1 -31.06 -13.20 -16.06
N LYS A 2 -31.32 -11.92 -15.71
CA LYS A 2 -30.29 -10.86 -15.59
C LYS A 2 -30.07 -10.34 -14.17
N ASN A 3 -30.62 -11.00 -13.14
CA ASN A 3 -30.69 -10.43 -11.79
C ASN A 3 -29.71 -11.03 -10.76
N LYS A 4 -28.85 -11.98 -11.14
CA LYS A 4 -27.86 -12.60 -10.23
C LYS A 4 -26.47 -11.93 -10.24
N LEU A 5 -26.21 -10.99 -11.15
CA LEU A 5 -24.87 -10.40 -11.34
C LEU A 5 -24.59 -9.17 -10.47
N ASN A 6 -25.60 -8.51 -9.89
CA ASN A 6 -25.41 -7.27 -9.12
C ASN A 6 -25.15 -7.48 -7.61
N PHE A 7 -25.48 -8.65 -7.07
CA PHE A 7 -25.26 -8.96 -5.65
C PHE A 7 -23.79 -9.34 -5.35
N SER A 8 -23.14 -10.04 -6.28
CA SER A 8 -21.71 -10.40 -6.16
C SER A 8 -20.80 -9.16 -6.24
N GLN A 9 -21.10 -8.20 -7.12
CA GLN A 9 -20.24 -7.04 -7.36
C GLN A 9 -20.12 -6.09 -6.16
N SER A 10 -21.13 -6.02 -5.30
CA SER A 10 -21.11 -5.16 -4.11
C SER A 10 -20.16 -5.73 -3.03
N SER A 11 -20.20 -7.05 -2.82
CA SER A 11 -19.27 -7.77 -1.96
C SER A 11 -17.84 -7.75 -2.52
N LEU A 12 -17.69 -7.87 -3.84
CA LEU A 12 -16.38 -7.81 -4.51
C LEU A 12 -15.72 -6.42 -4.42
N LYS A 13 -16.51 -5.34 -4.46
CA LYS A 13 -16.00 -3.98 -4.23
C LYS A 13 -15.51 -3.81 -2.79
N ALA A 14 -16.27 -4.27 -1.79
CA ALA A 14 -15.85 -4.22 -0.39
C ALA A 14 -14.56 -5.02 -0.13
N LEU A 15 -14.42 -6.19 -0.78
CA LEU A 15 -13.19 -6.99 -0.74
C LEU A 15 -11.99 -6.27 -1.37
N LYS A 16 -12.19 -5.57 -2.49
CA LYS A 16 -11.14 -4.74 -3.11
C LYS A 16 -10.61 -3.67 -2.17
N TYR A 17 -11.50 -2.97 -1.44
CA TYR A 17 -11.08 -1.93 -0.51
C TYR A 17 -10.25 -2.48 0.67
N SER A 18 -10.57 -3.69 1.13
CA SER A 18 -9.84 -4.39 2.20
C SER A 18 -8.40 -4.77 1.77
N THR A 19 -8.18 -5.10 0.49
CA THR A 19 -6.86 -5.50 -0.01
C THR A 19 -5.82 -4.37 0.06
N TYR A 20 -6.24 -3.09 -0.02
CA TYR A 20 -5.32 -1.94 0.04
C TYR A 20 -4.59 -1.80 1.39
N GLY A 21 -5.20 -2.24 2.48
CA GLY A 21 -4.54 -2.30 3.79
C GLY A 21 -3.38 -3.28 3.82
N LEU A 22 -3.52 -4.44 3.17
CA LEU A 22 -2.47 -5.45 3.10
C LEU A 22 -1.27 -4.99 2.26
N TYR A 23 -1.51 -4.24 1.19
CA TYR A 23 -0.43 -3.66 0.38
C TYR A 23 0.44 -2.64 1.14
N SER A 24 -0.10 -2.05 2.20
CA SER A 24 0.60 -1.07 3.03
C SER A 24 1.52 -1.72 4.08
N ILE A 25 1.15 -2.92 4.54
CA ILE A 25 1.89 -3.65 5.57
C ILE A 25 3.23 -4.21 5.05
N VAL A 26 3.27 -4.64 3.80
CA VAL A 26 4.46 -5.23 3.18
C VAL A 26 5.69 -4.30 3.25
N PRO A 27 5.66 -3.06 2.75
CA PRO A 27 6.82 -2.17 2.77
C PRO A 27 7.26 -1.79 4.20
N ILE A 28 6.33 -1.69 5.16
CA ILE A 28 6.67 -1.44 6.56
C ILE A 28 7.43 -2.63 7.15
N PHE A 29 6.94 -3.85 6.92
CA PHE A 29 7.61 -5.08 7.39
C PHE A 29 9.00 -5.24 6.76
N LEU A 30 9.12 -4.95 5.47
CA LEU A 30 10.38 -5.01 4.74
C LEU A 30 11.38 -3.98 5.28
N GLY A 31 10.94 -2.73 5.48
CA GLY A 31 11.75 -1.66 6.05
C GLY A 31 12.22 -1.98 7.47
N LEU A 32 11.33 -2.47 8.33
CA LEU A 32 11.68 -2.86 9.70
C LEU A 32 12.71 -4.01 9.71
N THR A 33 12.48 -5.06 8.92
CA THR A 33 13.38 -6.23 8.85
C THR A 33 14.77 -5.83 8.36
N LEU A 34 14.83 -5.05 7.26
CA LEU A 34 16.09 -4.53 6.74
C LEU A 34 16.76 -3.60 7.74
N GLY A 35 16.00 -2.72 8.39
CA GLY A 35 16.49 -1.80 9.40
C GLY A 35 17.18 -2.55 10.55
N ILE A 36 16.57 -3.60 11.08
CA ILE A 36 17.13 -4.40 12.19
C ILE A 36 18.40 -5.14 11.75
N VAL A 37 18.39 -5.75 10.56
CA VAL A 37 19.56 -6.45 10.02
C VAL A 37 20.73 -5.48 9.83
N LEU A 38 20.47 -4.29 9.30
CA LEU A 38 21.50 -3.29 9.06
C LEU A 38 22.02 -2.68 10.38
N ASP A 39 21.14 -2.42 11.34
CA ASP A 39 21.51 -1.96 12.69
C ASP A 39 22.44 -2.97 13.38
N SER A 40 22.16 -4.27 13.24
CA SER A 40 23.01 -5.36 13.76
C SER A 40 24.38 -5.42 13.09
N ILE A 41 24.50 -5.04 11.82
CA ILE A 41 25.79 -5.02 11.10
C ILE A 41 26.60 -3.79 11.49
N PHE A 42 25.97 -2.62 11.50
CA PHE A 42 26.65 -1.35 11.71
C PHE A 42 26.83 -0.97 13.18
N HIS A 43 26.29 -1.76 14.14
CA HIS A 43 26.31 -1.48 15.58
C HIS A 43 25.83 -0.06 15.92
N THR A 44 25.03 0.51 15.03
CA THR A 44 24.48 1.83 15.21
C THR A 44 23.40 1.68 16.27
N ARG A 45 23.29 2.61 17.21
CA ARG A 45 22.07 2.74 18.02
C ARG A 45 20.87 2.81 17.07
N PRO A 46 19.64 2.41 17.47
CA PRO A 46 18.49 2.03 16.61
C PRO A 46 17.93 3.16 15.70
N ILE A 47 18.81 3.78 14.94
CA ILE A 47 18.67 4.97 14.11
C ILE A 47 18.45 4.49 12.68
N LEU A 48 19.20 3.47 12.25
CA LEU A 48 18.97 2.82 10.96
C LEU A 48 17.58 2.19 10.89
N VAL A 49 17.16 1.54 11.98
CA VAL A 49 15.77 1.04 12.11
C VAL A 49 14.77 2.17 11.95
N LEU A 50 14.99 3.31 12.60
CA LEU A 50 14.06 4.45 12.55
C LEU A 50 13.97 5.06 11.13
N VAL A 51 15.11 5.21 10.45
CA VAL A 51 15.17 5.72 9.08
C VAL A 51 14.50 4.77 8.09
N PHE A 52 14.79 3.47 8.18
CA PHE A 52 14.17 2.47 7.30
C PHE A 52 12.69 2.27 7.59
N LEU A 53 12.26 2.38 8.85
CA LEU A 53 10.86 2.39 9.22
C LEU A 53 10.15 3.60 8.59
N PHE A 54 10.74 4.78 8.68
CA PHE A 54 10.19 6.00 8.09
C PHE A 54 10.09 5.87 6.56
N LEU A 55 11.12 5.36 5.91
CA LEU A 55 11.11 5.04 4.47
C LEU A 55 10.02 4.02 4.11
N GLY A 56 9.84 2.97 4.91
CA GLY A 56 8.80 1.95 4.71
C GLY A 56 7.39 2.56 4.80
N VAL A 57 7.16 3.44 5.76
CA VAL A 57 5.90 4.19 5.90
C VAL A 57 5.67 5.10 4.70
N VAL A 58 6.66 5.91 4.31
CA VAL A 58 6.54 6.80 3.15
C VAL A 58 6.28 6.02 1.85
N SER A 59 6.97 4.89 1.66
CA SER A 59 6.79 4.00 0.51
C SER A 59 5.37 3.40 0.45
N SER A 60 4.84 2.99 1.60
CA SER A 60 3.46 2.53 1.74
C SER A 60 2.45 3.56 1.23
N PHE A 61 2.64 4.82 1.59
CA PHE A 61 1.75 5.90 1.14
C PHE A 61 1.98 6.27 -0.32
N TYR A 62 3.24 6.27 -0.80
CA TYR A 62 3.57 6.63 -2.19
C TYR A 62 2.82 5.76 -3.20
N ASN A 63 2.74 4.44 -2.95
CA ASN A 63 2.01 3.51 -3.81
C ASN A 63 0.51 3.83 -3.87
N LEU A 64 -0.10 4.15 -2.72
CA LEU A 64 -1.50 4.57 -2.63
C LEU A 64 -1.76 5.89 -3.38
N PHE A 65 -0.91 6.89 -3.20
CA PHE A 65 -1.05 8.20 -3.85
C PHE A 65 -0.98 8.11 -5.37
N VAL A 66 -0.06 7.29 -5.90
CA VAL A 66 0.05 7.05 -7.35
C VAL A 66 -1.23 6.41 -7.89
N LEU A 67 -1.72 5.35 -7.22
CA LEU A 67 -2.91 4.63 -7.65
C LEU A 67 -4.16 5.52 -7.66
N VAL A 68 -4.33 6.35 -6.62
CA VAL A 68 -5.46 7.29 -6.51
C VAL A 68 -5.37 8.41 -7.54
N LYS A 69 -4.17 8.93 -7.81
CA LYS A 69 -3.98 9.95 -8.84
C LYS A 69 -4.32 9.41 -10.23
N GLU A 70 -3.99 8.16 -10.49
CA GLU A 70 -4.26 7.50 -11.76
C GLU A 70 -5.74 7.15 -11.95
N SER A 71 -6.43 6.69 -10.90
CA SER A 71 -7.88 6.49 -10.96
C SER A 71 -8.63 7.79 -11.23
N VAL A 72 -8.29 8.88 -10.54
CA VAL A 72 -8.88 10.21 -10.76
C VAL A 72 -8.59 10.74 -12.18
N LYS A 73 -7.41 10.46 -12.74
CA LYS A 73 -7.04 10.91 -14.09
C LYS A 73 -7.79 10.15 -15.18
N ASN A 74 -8.01 8.85 -15.00
CA ASN A 74 -8.68 8.01 -15.98
C ASN A 74 -10.19 8.32 -16.08
N ASP A 75 -10.85 8.65 -14.97
CA ASP A 75 -12.26 9.09 -14.98
C ASP A 75 -12.48 10.37 -15.80
N ARG A 76 -11.49 11.27 -15.84
CA ARG A 76 -11.58 12.52 -16.62
C ARG A 76 -11.37 12.34 -18.12
N LYS A 77 -10.71 11.25 -18.54
CA LYS A 77 -10.53 10.93 -19.97
C LYS A 77 -11.69 10.13 -20.56
N GLN A 78 -12.44 9.39 -19.75
CA GLN A 78 -13.59 8.62 -20.23
C GLN A 78 -14.84 9.49 -20.48
N ASN A 79 -14.86 10.72 -19.93
CA ASN A 79 -15.98 11.66 -20.05
C ASN A 79 -15.74 12.78 -21.10
N ARG A 80 -14.79 12.58 -22.02
CA ARG A 80 -14.55 13.39 -23.21
C ARG A 80 -14.43 12.48 -24.42
#